data_AF-A0A940BLT9-F1
#
_entry.id   AF-A0A940BLT9-F1
#
_cell.length_a   1.000
_cell.length_b   1.000
_cell.length_c   1.000
_cell.angle_alpha   90.00
_cell.angle_beta   90.00
_cell.angle_gamma   90.00
#
_symmetry.space_group_name_H-M   'P 1'
#
loop_
_entity.id
_entity.type
_entity.pdbx_description
1 polymer ?
#
loop_
_entity_poly.entity_id
_entity_poly.type
_entity_poly.pdbx_seq_one_letter_code
_entity_poly.pdbx_strand_id
1 'polypeptide(L)' 'MNKEDLAKFKGKKVTFKKVTAFPDIKIKFVSSFPDYKIKVADSQSFAVSEVITYQEVSAFPDVQLEKTNSFEDFQIWFE' A
#
# COMPACT_ATOMS: atom_id res chain seq x y z
N MET A 1 2.81 -11.38 3.37
CA MET A 1 1.58 -10.65 3.77
C MET A 1 0.54 -10.81 2.68
N ASN A 2 -0.76 -10.85 3.02
CA ASN A 2 -1.83 -10.98 2.02
C ASN A 2 -2.81 -9.78 2.07
N LYS A 3 -3.82 -9.79 1.19
CA LYS A 3 -4.85 -8.75 1.13
C LYS A 3 -5.61 -8.54 2.45
N GLU A 4 -5.79 -9.58 3.25
CA GLU A 4 -6.57 -9.53 4.50
C GLU A 4 -5.76 -8.88 5.62
N ASP A 5 -4.44 -9.08 5.61
CA ASP A 5 -3.54 -8.39 6.54
C ASP A 5 -3.61 -6.87 6.38
N LEU A 6 -3.82 -6.38 5.15
CA LEU A 6 -3.98 -4.95 4.90
C LEU A 6 -5.25 -4.35 5.53
N ALA A 7 -6.28 -5.17 5.76
CA ALA A 7 -7.51 -4.70 6.39
C ALA A 7 -7.28 -4.19 7.83
N LYS A 8 -6.23 -4.68 8.51
CA LYS A 8 -5.83 -4.25 9.86
C LYS A 8 -5.32 -2.81 9.90
N PHE A 9 -4.97 -2.26 8.73
CA PHE A 9 -4.49 -0.89 8.57
C PHE A 9 -5.56 0.08 8.08
N LYS A 10 -6.81 -0.35 7.86
CA LYS A 10 -7.90 0.58 7.52
C LYS A 10 -8.03 1.67 8.59
N GLY A 11 -8.08 2.92 8.13
CA GLY A 11 -8.09 4.13 8.97
C GLY A 11 -6.76 4.47 9.64
N LYS A 12 -5.68 3.72 9.37
CA LYS A 12 -4.33 3.98 9.89
C LYS A 12 -3.40 4.52 8.81
N LYS A 13 -2.19 4.90 9.24
CA LYS A 13 -1.08 5.31 8.39
C LYS A 13 -0.06 4.17 8.35
N VAL A 14 0.49 3.88 7.18
CA VAL A 14 1.45 2.78 6.97
C VAL A 14 2.61 3.27 6.12
N THR A 15 3.81 2.76 6.39
CA THR A 15 5.00 3.03 5.59
C THR A 15 5.28 1.88 4.63
N PHE A 16 5.44 2.17 3.35
CA PHE A 16 5.73 1.20 2.29
C PHE A 16 7.12 1.46 1.75
N LYS A 17 8.01 0.47 1.88
CA LYS A 17 9.39 0.57 1.38
C LYS A 17 9.60 -0.28 0.14
N LYS A 18 10.09 0.32 -0.94
CA LYS A 18 10.32 -0.42 -2.19
C LYS A 18 11.53 -1.35 -2.09
N VAL A 19 11.36 -2.63 -2.46
CA VAL A 19 12.46 -3.61 -2.53
C VAL A 19 12.47 -4.36 -3.86
N THR A 20 13.63 -4.90 -4.24
CA THR A 20 13.84 -5.63 -5.50
C THR A 20 13.71 -7.15 -5.36
N ALA A 21 13.89 -7.69 -4.16
CA ALA A 21 13.81 -9.12 -3.86
C ALA A 21 13.17 -9.36 -2.48
N PHE A 22 12.47 -10.49 -2.34
CA PHE A 22 11.80 -10.92 -1.11
C PHE A 22 10.90 -9.84 -0.45
N PRO A 23 9.97 -9.22 -1.20
CA PRO A 23 9.02 -8.29 -0.60
C PRO A 23 8.05 -9.00 0.35
N ASP A 24 7.55 -8.28 1.35
CA ASP A 24 6.44 -8.75 2.19
C ASP A 24 5.15 -8.89 1.38
N ILE A 25 4.95 -8.02 0.38
CA ILE A 25 3.76 -7.97 -0.47
C ILE A 25 4.05 -7.47 -1.89
N LYS A 26 3.39 -8.04 -2.90
CA LYS A 26 3.42 -7.52 -4.27
C LYS A 26 2.20 -6.66 -4.55
N ILE A 27 2.41 -5.44 -5.00
CA ILE A 27 1.34 -4.51 -5.33
C ILE A 27 1.26 -4.23 -6.82
N LYS A 28 0.07 -3.86 -7.27
CA LYS A 28 -0.17 -3.28 -8.58
C LYS A 28 -1.11 -2.09 -8.46
N PHE A 29 -0.72 -0.96 -9.02
CA PHE A 29 -1.62 0.18 -9.12
C PHE A 29 -2.61 -0.02 -10.25
N VAL A 30 -3.90 0.15 -9.96
CA VAL A 30 -4.99 0.06 -10.94
C VAL A 30 -5.94 1.23 -10.81
N SER A 31 -6.62 1.56 -11.90
CA SER A 31 -7.67 2.59 -11.95
C SER A 31 -9.08 2.03 -11.85
N SER A 32 -9.26 0.71 -11.89
CA SER A 32 -10.57 0.06 -11.82
C SER A 32 -10.45 -1.30 -11.14
N PHE A 33 -11.46 -1.64 -10.33
CA PHE A 33 -11.50 -2.84 -9.48
C PHE A 33 -10.27 -3.00 -8.57
N PRO A 34 -9.90 -1.97 -7.78
CA PRO A 34 -8.88 -2.17 -6.74
C PRO A 34 -9.43 -3.01 -5.58
N ASP A 35 -8.53 -3.66 -4.84
CA ASP A 35 -8.84 -4.23 -3.54
C ASP A 35 -9.01 -3.14 -2.49
N TYR A 36 -8.16 -2.10 -2.54
CA TYR A 36 -8.17 -0.98 -1.60
C TYR A 36 -7.89 0.35 -2.27
N LYS A 37 -8.55 1.39 -1.75
CA LYS A 37 -8.28 2.77 -2.12
C LYS A 37 -7.31 3.37 -1.13
N ILE A 38 -6.21 3.91 -1.62
CA ILE A 38 -5.17 4.48 -0.76
C ILE A 38 -4.98 5.95 -1.08
N LYS A 39 -4.63 6.72 -0.06
CA LYS A 39 -4.13 8.08 -0.24
C LYS A 39 -2.65 8.10 0.04
N VAL A 40 -1.89 8.68 -0.88
CA VAL A 40 -0.45 8.89 -0.70
C VAL A 40 -0.28 10.01 0.32
N ALA A 41 0.49 9.75 1.38
CA ALA A 41 0.85 10.77 2.35
C ALA A 41 1.98 11.64 1.81
N ASP A 42 1.95 12.94 2.10
CA ASP A 42 2.92 13.91 1.55
C ASP A 42 4.15 14.14 2.45
N SER A 43 4.22 13.52 3.65
CA SER A 43 5.27 13.80 4.63
C SER A 43 5.75 12.57 5.40
N GLN A 44 7.07 12.53 5.64
CA GLN A 44 7.73 11.55 6.50
C GLN A 44 7.30 11.66 7.97
N SER A 45 6.68 12.77 8.40
CA SER A 45 6.03 12.86 9.72
C SER A 45 4.86 11.88 9.88
N PHE A 46 4.43 11.24 8.79
CA PHE A 46 3.45 10.17 8.77
C PHE A 46 4.08 8.77 8.70
N ALA A 47 5.41 8.67 8.68
CA ALA A 47 6.11 7.40 8.76
C ALA A 47 5.85 6.77 10.13
N VAL A 48 5.24 5.59 10.11
CA VAL A 48 5.00 4.77 11.31
C VAL A 48 6.14 3.77 11.49
N SER A 49 6.29 3.24 12.72
CA SER A 49 7.32 2.24 13.06
C SER A 49 7.20 0.94 12.27
N GLU A 50 5.99 0.60 11.81
CA GLU A 50 5.75 -0.58 10.98
C GLU A 50 6.00 -0.23 9.51
N VAL A 51 7.11 -0.74 8.99
CA VAL A 51 7.50 -0.63 7.58
C VAL A 51 7.16 -1.94 6.88
N ILE A 52 6.35 -1.87 5.83
CA ILE A 52 6.02 -3.00 4.97
C ILE A 52 6.86 -2.90 3.71
N THR A 53 7.61 -3.94 3.39
CA THR A 53 8.36 -3.96 2.13
C THR A 53 7.46 -4.39 0.98
N TYR A 54 7.50 -3.66 -0.13
CA TYR A 54 6.69 -3.97 -1.29
C TYR A 54 7.52 -4.10 -2.56
N GLN A 55 7.00 -4.90 -3.49
CA GLN A 55 7.47 -4.95 -4.87
C GLN A 55 6.31 -4.60 -5.80
N GLU A 56 6.56 -3.70 -6.74
CA GLU A 56 5.61 -3.39 -7.79
C GLU A 56 5.74 -4.42 -8.93
N VAL A 57 4.63 -5.04 -9.30
CA VAL A 57 4.59 -6.07 -10.35
C VAL A 57 3.52 -5.77 -11.40
N SER A 58 3.78 -6.15 -12.65
CA SER A 58 2.82 -5.98 -13.76
C SER A 58 1.78 -7.11 -13.83
N ALA A 59 2.14 -8.31 -13.37
CA ALA A 59 1.30 -9.51 -13.37
C ALA A 59 1.36 -10.23 -12.02
N PHE A 60 0.25 -10.88 -11.65
CA PHE A 60 0.07 -11.62 -10.39
C PHE A 60 0.42 -10.82 -9.13
N PRO A 61 -0.17 -9.62 -8.93
CA PRO A 61 -0.04 -8.92 -7.66
C PRO A 61 -0.78 -9.69 -6.55
N ASP A 62 -0.32 -9.52 -5.31
CA ASP A 62 -1.06 -9.96 -4.14
C ASP A 62 -2.23 -9.00 -3.84
N VAL A 63 -2.03 -7.71 -4.12
CA VAL A 63 -3.01 -6.64 -3.87
C VAL A 63 -3.00 -5.60 -4.99
N GLN A 64 -4.20 -5.17 -5.38
CA GLN A 64 -4.43 -4.07 -6.30
C GLN A 64 -4.83 -2.79 -5.55
N LEU A 65 -4.08 -1.71 -5.75
CA LEU A 65 -4.31 -0.44 -5.08
C LEU A 65 -4.76 0.65 -6.07
N GLU A 66 -5.76 1.43 -5.70
CA GLU A 66 -6.14 2.65 -6.41
C GLU A 66 -5.68 3.88 -5.62
N LYS A 67 -4.97 4.79 -6.26
CA LYS A 67 -4.63 6.09 -5.67
C LYS A 67 -5.86 7.00 -5.74
N THR A 68 -6.35 7.46 -4.59
CA THR A 68 -7.46 8.39 -4.51
C THR A 68 -7.14 9.59 -3.64
N ASN A 69 -7.76 10.72 -3.95
CA ASN A 69 -7.71 11.94 -3.13
C ASN A 69 -8.90 12.04 -2.15
N SER A 70 -9.86 11.12 -2.22
CA SER A 70 -11.05 11.08 -1.38
C SER A 70 -11.58 9.66 -1.21
N PHE A 71 -12.17 9.36 -0.06
CA PHE A 71 -12.69 8.03 0.28
C PHE A 71 -11.61 6.94 0.27
N GLU A 72 -10.43 7.26 0.79
CA GLU A 72 -9.39 6.26 1.03
C GLU A 72 -9.76 5.31 2.17
N ASP A 73 -9.34 4.06 2.06
CA ASP A 73 -9.37 3.09 3.15
C ASP A 73 -8.27 3.40 4.18
N PHE A 74 -7.09 3.82 3.73
CA PHE A 74 -5.93 4.15 4.58
C PHE A 74 -4.88 4.98 3.84
N GLN A 75 -3.92 5.52 4.59
CA GLN A 75 -2.86 6.38 4.07
C GLN A 75 -1.53 5.63 4.02
N ILE A 76 -0.82 5.74 2.88
CA ILE A 76 0.49 5.14 2.69
C ILE A 76 1.53 6.23 2.46
N TRP A 77 2.59 6.21 3.27
CA TRP A 77 3.83 6.90 2.98
C TRP A 77 4.75 5.94 2.22
N PHE A 78 5.21 6.34 1.03
CA PHE A 78 6.14 5.54 0.24
C PHE A 78 7.58 6.00 0.51
N GLU A 79 8.42 5.08 0.99
CA GLU A 79 9.86 5.21 1.22
C GLU A 79 10.67 4.57 0.08
#